data_AF-A0A382B7X8-F1
#
_entry.id   AF-A0A382B7X8-F1
#
_cell.length_a   1.000
_cell.length_b   1.000
_cell.length_c   1.000
_cell.angle_alpha   90.00
_cell.angle_beta   90.00
_cell.angle_gamma   90.00
#
_symmetry.space_group_name_H-M   'P 1'
#
loop_
_entity.id
_entity.type
_entity.pdbx_description
1 polymer ?
#
loop_
_entity_poly.entity_id
_entity_poly.type
_entity_poly.pdbx_seq_one_letter_code
_entity_poly.pdbx_strand_id
1 'polypeptide(L)'
;MFGIKKKKKSLENSSENPGNVSGRVEGVNPEANAPDYFSRLINGLSHTRGRISGGIQALAFGKKTIDASFLEDIETHLLSADVGIEASDQIISNLK
;
A
#
# COMPACT_ATOMS: atom_id res chain seq x y z
N MET A 1 52.29 -13.50 -21.64
CA MET A 1 52.91 -12.17 -21.62
C MET A 1 51.91 -11.14 -22.12
N PHE A 2 50.96 -10.71 -21.27
CA PHE A 2 49.98 -9.62 -21.48
C PHE A 2 49.43 -9.32 -20.07
N GLY A 3 49.45 -8.15 -19.43
CA GLY A 3 49.70 -6.77 -19.83
C GLY A 3 48.71 -5.88 -19.05
N ILE A 4 49.03 -5.54 -17.80
CA ILE A 4 48.20 -4.73 -16.87
C ILE A 4 47.98 -3.31 -17.43
N LYS A 5 46.74 -2.79 -17.40
CA LYS A 5 46.52 -1.33 -17.47
C LYS A 5 45.29 -0.87 -16.69
N LYS A 6 45.53 -0.34 -15.48
CA LYS A 6 44.62 0.54 -14.73
C LYS A 6 44.56 1.91 -15.42
N LYS A 7 43.40 2.55 -15.46
CA LYS A 7 43.25 3.99 -15.71
C LYS A 7 42.20 4.59 -14.76
N LYS A 8 42.65 5.50 -13.89
CA LYS A 8 41.85 6.46 -13.09
C LYS A 8 41.69 7.76 -13.89
N LYS A 9 40.55 8.45 -13.76
CA LYS A 9 40.36 9.92 -13.94
C LYS A 9 38.99 10.31 -13.32
N SER A 10 38.95 10.79 -12.07
CA SER A 10 38.69 12.19 -11.63
C SER A 10 37.45 12.84 -12.28
N LEU A 11 36.32 12.92 -11.56
CA LEU A 11 35.82 14.07 -10.76
C LEU A 11 35.11 15.13 -11.63
N GLU A 12 33.78 15.23 -11.52
CA GLU A 12 33.10 16.46 -11.06
C GLU A 12 31.58 16.22 -10.92
N ASN A 13 31.04 16.65 -9.77
CA ASN A 13 29.62 16.70 -9.45
C ASN A 13 28.99 17.95 -10.05
N SER A 14 27.73 17.87 -10.51
CA SER A 14 26.68 18.87 -10.23
C SER A 14 25.32 18.40 -10.74
N SER A 15 24.42 18.20 -9.78
CA SER A 15 22.98 18.48 -9.81
C SER A 15 22.08 17.76 -10.83
N GLU A 16 21.33 16.76 -10.35
CA GLU A 16 19.84 16.80 -10.28
C GLU A 16 19.30 15.52 -9.60
N ASN A 17 18.34 15.70 -8.68
CA ASN A 17 17.59 14.69 -7.90
C ASN A 17 16.09 15.03 -8.06
N PRO A 18 15.09 14.17 -7.78
CA PRO A 18 15.03 12.73 -7.54
C PRO A 18 14.05 12.02 -8.49
N GLY A 19 14.27 10.74 -8.78
CA GLY A 19 13.31 9.93 -9.54
C GLY A 19 13.29 8.48 -9.07
N ASN A 20 12.43 8.21 -8.08
CA ASN A 20 11.94 6.89 -7.69
C ASN A 20 12.93 5.95 -6.96
N VAL A 21 13.05 6.15 -5.65
CA VAL A 21 13.40 5.09 -4.69
C VAL A 21 12.14 4.70 -3.91
N SER A 22 11.26 3.93 -4.54
CA SER A 22 10.20 3.22 -3.82
C SER A 22 10.76 1.88 -3.34
N GLY A 23 10.90 1.77 -2.03
CA GLY A 23 11.61 0.72 -1.30
C GLY A 23 11.30 -0.71 -1.74
N ARG A 24 12.38 -1.40 -2.10
CA ARG A 24 12.50 -2.86 -2.07
C ARG A 24 12.41 -3.29 -0.61
N VAL A 25 11.31 -3.91 -0.21
CA VAL A 25 11.24 -4.63 1.07
C VAL A 25 12.09 -5.88 0.96
N GLU A 26 13.31 -5.79 1.49
CA GLU A 26 14.18 -6.94 1.73
C GLU A 26 13.70 -7.67 2.98
N GLY A 27 13.37 -8.95 2.82
CA GLY A 27 13.14 -9.85 3.94
C GLY A 27 12.17 -10.99 3.64
N VAL A 28 12.60 -12.00 2.89
CA VAL A 28 12.15 -13.40 3.13
C VAL A 28 13.16 -14.41 2.57
N ASN A 29 13.56 -15.31 3.46
CA ASN A 29 14.46 -16.45 3.34
C ASN A 29 14.05 -17.42 2.20
N PRO A 30 14.96 -17.96 1.35
CA PRO A 30 14.64 -18.79 0.18
C PRO A 30 14.18 -20.25 0.48
N GLU A 31 13.80 -20.58 1.72
CA GLU A 31 13.36 -21.92 2.12
C GLU A 31 11.86 -21.93 2.46
N ALA A 32 11.00 -21.74 1.44
CA ALA A 32 9.58 -22.12 1.45
C ALA A 32 9.02 -22.10 0.02
N ASN A 33 9.37 -23.13 -0.77
CA ASN A 33 8.97 -23.28 -2.17
C ASN A 33 7.52 -23.78 -2.36
N ALA A 34 6.55 -23.22 -1.63
CA ALA A 34 5.14 -23.35 -1.94
C ALA A 34 4.46 -21.99 -1.77
N PRO A 35 3.79 -21.43 -2.79
CA PRO A 35 3.04 -20.20 -2.63
C PRO A 35 1.95 -20.42 -1.59
N ASP A 36 2.10 -19.76 -0.46
CA ASP A 36 1.18 -19.88 0.67
C ASP A 36 -0.24 -19.50 0.19
N TYR A 37 -1.23 -20.37 0.40
CA TYR A 37 -2.59 -20.19 -0.14
C TYR A 37 -3.19 -18.84 0.26
N PHE A 38 -2.90 -18.40 1.48
CA PHE A 38 -3.33 -17.10 1.98
C PHE A 38 -2.64 -15.94 1.25
N SER A 39 -1.34 -16.05 0.96
CA SER A 39 -0.61 -15.06 0.17
C SER A 39 -1.21 -14.90 -1.22
N ARG A 40 -1.63 -16.00 -1.86
CA ARG A 40 -2.34 -15.95 -3.14
C ARG A 40 -3.69 -15.24 -3.02
N LEU A 41 -4.45 -15.50 -1.96
CA LEU A 41 -5.74 -14.85 -1.70
C LEU A 41 -5.58 -13.33 -1.49
N ILE A 42 -4.65 -12.92 -0.62
CA ILE A 42 -4.37 -11.50 -0.35
C ILE A 42 -3.90 -10.78 -1.60
N ASN A 43 -3.02 -11.40 -2.39
CA ASN A 43 -2.56 -10.83 -3.67
C ASN A 43 -3.71 -10.70 -4.68
N GLY A 44 -4.62 -11.68 -4.74
CA GLY A 44 -5.81 -11.64 -5.57
C GLY A 44 -6.79 -10.52 -5.19
N LEU A 45 -6.85 -10.17 -3.90
CA LEU A 45 -7.70 -9.09 -3.38
C LEU A 45 -7.00 -7.72 -3.33
N SER A 46 -5.79 -7.60 -3.85
CA SER A 46 -4.97 -6.37 -3.75
C SER A 46 -5.68 -5.11 -4.25
N HIS A 47 -6.44 -5.20 -5.35
CA HIS A 47 -7.18 -4.07 -5.91
C HIS A 47 -8.34 -3.62 -5.00
N THR A 48 -9.19 -4.56 -4.58
CA THR A 48 -10.33 -4.28 -3.68
C THR A 48 -9.85 -3.76 -2.34
N ARG A 49 -8.83 -4.42 -1.75
CA ARG A 49 -8.20 -3.98 -0.50
C ARG A 49 -7.68 -2.56 -0.63
N GLY A 50 -6.94 -2.26 -1.71
CA GLY A 50 -6.38 -0.94 -1.95
C GLY A 50 -7.45 0.15 -2.10
N ARG A 51 -8.56 -0.14 -2.80
CA ARG A 51 -9.68 0.81 -2.97
C ARG A 51 -10.41 1.09 -1.66
N ILE A 52 -10.67 0.06 -0.86
CA ILE A 52 -11.33 0.21 0.44
C ILE A 52 -10.39 0.95 1.41
N SER A 53 -9.17 0.45 1.61
CA SER A 53 -8.23 1.06 2.56
C SER A 53 -7.82 2.47 2.15
N GLY A 54 -7.62 2.71 0.85
CA GLY A 54 -7.27 4.03 0.33
C GLY A 54 -8.39 5.06 0.53
N GLY A 55 -9.64 4.69 0.26
CA GLY A 55 -10.79 5.57 0.51
C GLY A 55 -10.96 5.91 1.99
N ILE A 56 -10.88 4.91 2.87
CA ILE A 56 -10.95 5.14 4.32
C ILE A 56 -9.79 6.02 4.81
N GLN A 57 -8.56 5.80 4.32
CA GLN A 57 -7.42 6.64 4.66
C GLN A 57 -7.60 8.08 4.20
N ALA A 58 -8.17 8.30 3.00
CA ALA A 58 -8.45 9.63 2.49
C ALA A 58 -9.51 10.36 3.34
N LEU A 59 -10.58 9.66 3.74
CA LEU A 59 -11.63 10.22 4.61
C LEU A 59 -11.13 10.50 6.03
N ALA A 60 -10.23 9.65 6.55
CA ALA A 60 -9.66 9.78 7.89
C ALA A 60 -8.52 10.81 7.94
N PHE A 61 -7.98 11.24 6.79
CA PHE A 61 -6.85 12.16 6.75
C PHE A 61 -7.24 13.54 7.30
N GLY A 62 -6.59 13.93 8.42
CA GLY A 62 -6.82 15.23 9.05
C GLY A 62 -8.04 15.31 9.98
N LYS A 63 -8.87 14.25 10.07
CA LYS A 63 -9.93 14.18 11.09
C LYS A 63 -9.35 13.67 12.42
N LYS A 64 -9.49 14.46 13.48
CA LYS A 64 -8.99 14.12 14.83
C LYS A 64 -9.99 13.30 15.66
N THR A 65 -11.25 13.26 15.25
CA THR A 65 -12.36 12.63 15.96
C THR A 65 -13.25 11.88 14.97
N ILE A 66 -13.71 10.69 15.38
CA ILE A 66 -14.75 9.93 14.65
C ILE A 66 -16.09 10.59 14.99
N ASP A 67 -16.62 11.39 14.07
CA ASP A 67 -17.90 12.08 14.20
C ASP A 67 -18.98 11.44 13.31
N ALA A 68 -20.23 11.85 13.48
CA ALA A 68 -21.35 11.29 12.72
C ALA A 68 -21.18 11.49 11.20
N SER A 69 -20.65 12.65 10.78
CA SER A 69 -20.40 12.93 9.35
C SER A 69 -19.39 11.96 8.74
N PHE A 70 -18.32 11.64 9.48
CA PHE A 70 -17.32 10.69 9.03
C PHE A 70 -17.86 9.26 8.89
N LEU A 71 -18.73 8.82 9.81
CA LEU A 71 -19.32 7.48 9.71
C LEU A 71 -20.26 7.37 8.50
N GLU A 72 -21.00 8.42 8.17
CA GLU A 72 -21.87 8.50 6.99
C GLU A 72 -21.06 8.47 5.68
N ASP A 73 -19.90 9.15 5.66
CA ASP A 73 -18.97 9.09 4.52
C ASP A 73 -18.38 7.67 4.33
N ILE A 74 -18.03 6.97 5.42
CA ILE A 74 -17.58 5.58 5.35
C ILE A 74 -18.69 4.68 4.84
N GLU A 75 -19.92 4.84 5.32
CA GLU A 75 -21.07 4.04 4.90
C GLU A 75 -21.30 4.19 3.40
N THR A 76 -21.32 5.42 2.89
CA THR A 76 -21.41 5.72 1.45
C THR A 76 -20.31 5.03 0.66
N HIS A 77 -19.07 5.03 1.18
CA HIS A 77 -17.93 4.38 0.54
C HIS A 77 -18.07 2.85 0.52
N LEU A 78 -18.51 2.24 1.63
CA LEU A 78 -18.74 0.79 1.73
C LEU A 78 -19.85 0.34 0.77
N LEU A 79 -20.95 1.10 0.68
CA LEU A 79 -22.02 0.83 -0.30
C LEU A 79 -21.51 0.88 -1.74
N SER A 80 -20.64 1.86 -2.07
CA SER A 80 -20.03 1.96 -3.41
C SER A 80 -19.05 0.83 -3.74
N ALA A 81 -18.57 0.11 -2.73
CA ALA A 81 -17.64 -1.01 -2.85
C ALA A 81 -18.36 -2.37 -2.92
N ASP A 82 -19.67 -2.37 -3.19
CA ASP A 82 -20.51 -3.57 -3.30
C ASP A 82 -20.59 -4.39 -1.99
N VAL A 83 -20.49 -3.74 -0.82
CA VAL A 83 -20.61 -4.40 0.48
C VAL A 83 -22.07 -4.71 0.84
N GLY A 84 -23.02 -3.87 0.39
CA GLY A 84 -24.46 -4.01 0.69
C GLY A 84 -24.87 -3.32 1.99
N ILE A 85 -26.18 -3.10 2.17
CA ILE A 85 -26.74 -2.28 3.26
C ILE A 85 -26.49 -2.93 4.62
N GLU A 86 -26.85 -4.19 4.77
CA GLU A 86 -26.82 -4.89 6.06
C GLU A 86 -25.39 -5.04 6.60
N ALA A 87 -24.44 -5.36 5.71
CA ALA A 87 -23.04 -5.50 6.09
C ALA A 87 -22.40 -4.14 6.40
N SER A 88 -22.75 -3.09 5.65
CA SER A 88 -22.28 -1.72 5.91
C SER A 88 -22.78 -1.23 7.27
N ASP A 89 -24.07 -1.41 7.57
CA ASP A 89 -24.67 -1.07 8.85
C ASP A 89 -23.97 -1.76 10.03
N GLN A 90 -23.70 -3.06 9.90
CA GLN A 90 -22.98 -3.83 10.92
C GLN A 90 -21.57 -3.29 11.14
N ILE A 91 -20.84 -2.97 10.06
CA ILE A 91 -19.48 -2.41 10.16
C ILE A 91 -19.54 -1.07 10.88
N ILE A 92 -20.43 -0.15 10.47
CA ILE A 92 -20.57 1.17 11.10
C ILE A 92 -20.99 1.06 12.56
N SER A 93 -21.90 0.15 12.90
CA SER A 93 -22.31 -0.08 14.29
C SER A 93 -21.16 -0.57 15.18
N ASN A 94 -20.21 -1.34 14.64
CA ASN A 94 -19.04 -1.81 15.38
C ASN A 94 -17.95 -0.74 15.55
N LEU A 95 -18.04 0.38 14.84
CA LEU A 95 -17.10 1.51 14.93
C LEU A 95 -17.56 2.63 15.87
N LYS A 96 -18.83 2.64 16.27
CA LYS A 96 -19.41 3.55 17.26
C LYS A 96 -18.96 3.19 18.67
#